data_AF-A0A418PUI9-F1
#
_entry.id   AF-A0A418PUI9-F1
#
_cell.length_a   1.000
_cell.length_b   1.000
_cell.length_c   1.000
_cell.angle_alpha   90.00
_cell.angle_beta   90.00
_cell.angle_gamma   90.00
#
_symmetry.space_group_name_H-M   'P 1'
#
loop_
_entity.id
_entity.type
_entity.pdbx_description
1 polymer ?
#
loop_
_entity_poly.entity_id
_entity_poly.type
_entity_poly.pdbx_seq_one_letter_code
_entity_poly.pdbx_strand_id
1 'polypeptide(L)'
;MILLILALPAFGLVYLYQNSGNINWNLPQMSGFFVWFLAGFTSMILAAHYVLFHQKIKLSFSQDELLEKVKTYCAATERRFLILFLVSILATVGLLLSKNPIFTVIFAVTLVFFSLGKPSPDRMARLMRLKKEDRELIREASRPDQSEI
;
A
#
# COMPACT_ATOMS: atom_id res chain seq x y z
N MET A 1 -2.47 -4.55 7.75
CA MET A 1 -3.94 -4.45 7.86
C MET A 1 -4.35 -3.27 8.74
N ILE A 2 -3.76 -3.10 9.93
CA ILE A 2 -4.03 -1.98 10.86
C ILE A 2 -3.91 -0.59 10.19
N LEU A 3 -2.88 -0.38 9.34
CA LEU A 3 -2.67 0.90 8.64
C LEU A 3 -3.85 1.33 7.74
N LEU A 4 -4.56 0.38 7.12
CA LEU A 4 -5.71 0.67 6.27
C LEU A 4 -6.92 1.10 7.09
N ILE A 5 -7.12 0.44 8.23
CA ILE A 5 -8.17 0.76 9.20
C ILE A 5 -8.00 2.20 9.72
N LEU A 6 -6.77 2.71 9.77
CA LEU A 6 -6.49 4.10 10.15
C LEU A 6 -6.66 5.08 8.98
N ALA A 7 -6.14 4.74 7.80
CA ALA A 7 -6.17 5.63 6.64
C ALA A 7 -7.59 5.89 6.10
N LEU A 8 -8.46 4.89 6.15
CA LEU A 8 -9.78 4.93 5.51
C LEU A 8 -10.76 5.88 6.23
N PRO A 9 -10.91 5.84 7.57
CA PRO A 9 -11.69 6.83 8.30
C PRO A 9 -11.11 8.25 8.18
N ALA A 10 -9.79 8.39 8.23
CA ALA A 10 -9.14 9.71 8.11
C ALA A 10 -9.47 10.37 6.76
N PHE A 11 -9.32 9.63 5.67
CA PHE A 11 -9.71 10.12 4.34
C PHE A 11 -11.22 10.35 4.23
N GLY A 12 -12.03 9.41 4.73
CA GLY A 12 -13.49 9.49 4.68
C GLY A 12 -14.04 10.74 5.36
N LEU A 13 -13.47 11.12 6.52
CA LEU A 13 -13.84 12.36 7.22
C LEU A 13 -13.55 13.59 6.36
N VAL A 14 -12.35 13.69 5.78
CA VAL A 14 -11.97 14.82 4.91
C VAL A 14 -12.84 14.89 3.65
N TYR A 15 -13.11 13.74 3.02
CA TYR A 15 -13.92 13.64 1.82
C TYR A 15 -15.38 14.05 2.07
N LEU A 16 -16.01 13.46 3.10
CA LEU A 16 -17.38 13.80 3.49
C LEU A 16 -17.49 15.28 3.90
N TYR A 17 -16.50 15.78 4.63
CA TYR A 17 -16.43 17.18 5.03
C TYR A 17 -16.50 18.11 3.81
N GLN A 18 -15.65 17.86 2.80
CA GLN A 18 -15.65 18.68 1.58
C GLN A 18 -16.93 18.58 0.77
N ASN A 19 -17.55 17.40 0.73
CA ASN A 19 -18.75 17.17 -0.06
C ASN A 19 -20.04 17.61 0.66
N SER A 20 -20.02 17.74 1.99
CA SER A 20 -21.20 18.07 2.81
C SER A 20 -21.68 19.52 2.69
N GLY A 21 -20.88 20.43 2.12
CA GLY A 21 -21.24 21.83 1.87
C GLY A 21 -21.53 22.69 3.12
N ASN A 22 -21.53 22.10 4.32
CA ASN A 22 -22.14 22.70 5.51
C ASN A 22 -21.11 23.32 6.48
N ILE A 23 -19.81 23.16 6.23
CA ILE A 23 -18.75 23.67 7.12
C ILE A 23 -17.62 24.27 6.28
N ASN A 24 -17.44 25.59 6.38
CA ASN A 24 -16.37 26.30 5.70
C ASN A 24 -15.12 26.36 6.58
N TRP A 25 -14.22 25.39 6.44
CA TRP A 25 -12.84 25.60 6.87
C TRP A 25 -12.23 26.66 5.96
N ASN A 26 -11.94 27.83 6.53
CA ASN A 26 -11.25 28.91 5.83
C ASN A 26 -9.75 28.59 5.70
N LEU A 27 -9.43 27.39 5.19
CA LEU A 27 -8.06 26.97 4.96
C LEU A 27 -7.48 27.77 3.79
N PRO A 28 -6.21 28.21 3.90
CA PRO A 28 -5.56 28.92 2.81
C PRO A 28 -5.53 28.04 1.56
N GLN A 29 -6.10 28.56 0.47
CA GLN A 29 -6.11 27.86 -0.80
C GLN A 29 -4.70 27.77 -1.35
N MET A 30 -4.25 26.55 -1.64
CA MET A 30 -2.95 26.31 -2.23
C MET A 30 -2.95 26.76 -3.69
N SER A 31 -1.86 27.37 -4.16
CA SER A 31 -1.77 27.76 -5.57
C SER A 31 -1.82 26.53 -6.48
N GLY A 32 -2.37 26.69 -7.69
CA GLY A 32 -2.54 25.58 -8.63
C GLY A 32 -1.23 24.82 -8.94
N PHE A 33 -0.09 25.54 -8.96
CA PHE A 33 1.22 24.92 -9.14
C PHE A 33 1.54 23.91 -8.03
N PHE A 34 1.36 24.28 -6.76
CA PHE A 34 1.63 23.38 -5.63
C PHE A 34 0.68 22.19 -5.60
N VAL A 35 -0.58 22.37 -6.02
CA VAL A 35 -1.55 21.27 -6.14
C VAL A 35 -1.06 20.22 -7.14
N TRP A 36 -0.68 20.64 -8.34
CA TRP A 36 -0.18 19.73 -9.37
C TRP A 36 1.16 19.12 -9.02
N PHE A 37 2.05 19.89 -8.39
CA PHE A 37 3.32 19.38 -7.88
C PHE A 37 3.10 18.27 -6.83
N LEU A 38 2.24 18.52 -5.84
CA LEU A 38 1.94 17.54 -4.80
C LEU A 38 1.23 16.30 -5.36
N ALA A 39 0.28 16.48 -6.29
CA ALA A 39 -0.37 15.38 -6.97
C ALA A 39 0.64 14.53 -7.75
N GLY A 40 1.49 15.17 -8.56
CA GLY A 40 2.56 14.50 -9.31
C GLY A 40 3.56 13.76 -8.42
N PHE A 41 3.99 14.40 -7.33
CA PHE A 41 4.86 13.78 -6.33
C PHE A 41 4.22 12.56 -5.66
N THR A 42 2.95 12.69 -5.26
CA THR A 42 2.20 11.58 -4.63
C THR A 42 2.01 10.42 -5.61
N SER A 43 1.65 10.72 -6.86
CA SER A 43 1.56 9.72 -7.94
C SER A 43 2.91 9.07 -8.26
N MET A 44 4.01 9.83 -8.22
CA MET A 44 5.36 9.30 -8.41
C MET A 44 5.75 8.32 -7.31
N ILE A 45 5.49 8.65 -6.04
CA ILE A 45 5.71 7.71 -4.92
C ILE A 45 4.85 6.46 -5.10
N LEU A 46 3.59 6.64 -5.52
CA LEU A 46 2.70 5.53 -5.81
C LEU A 46 3.20 4.68 -7.01
N ALA A 47 3.85 5.23 -8.01
CA ALA A 47 4.49 4.42 -9.05
C ALA A 47 5.77 3.74 -8.52
N ALA A 48 6.59 4.47 -7.76
CA ALA A 48 7.86 4.00 -7.24
C ALA A 48 7.71 2.79 -6.30
N HIS A 49 6.64 2.72 -5.49
CA HIS A 49 6.41 1.56 -4.62
C HIS A 49 6.35 0.24 -5.41
N TYR A 50 5.77 0.26 -6.60
CA TYR A 50 5.63 -0.91 -7.45
C TYR A 50 6.99 -1.37 -7.97
N VAL A 51 7.80 -0.42 -8.47
CA VAL A 51 9.14 -0.69 -9.00
C VAL A 51 10.07 -1.21 -7.88
N LEU A 52 10.10 -0.54 -6.73
CA LEU A 52 10.94 -0.93 -5.60
C LEU A 52 10.57 -2.31 -5.06
N PHE A 53 9.27 -2.62 -5.00
CA PHE A 53 8.80 -3.95 -4.62
C PHE A 53 9.29 -5.01 -5.61
N HIS A 54 9.13 -4.77 -6.92
CA HIS A 54 9.51 -5.73 -7.94
C HIS A 54 11.04 -5.97 -7.99
N GLN A 55 11.84 -4.91 -7.77
CA GLN A 55 13.30 -5.03 -7.65
C GLN A 55 13.71 -5.91 -6.47
N LYS A 56 13.08 -5.74 -5.30
CA LYS A 56 13.37 -6.57 -4.12
C LYS A 56 12.93 -8.02 -4.30
N ILE A 57 11.81 -8.27 -4.98
CA ILE A 57 11.41 -9.63 -5.30
C ILE A 57 12.43 -10.28 -6.25
N LYS A 58 12.94 -9.55 -7.24
CA LYS A 58 13.98 -10.06 -8.14
C LYS A 58 15.27 -10.45 -7.38
N LEU A 59 15.63 -9.72 -6.34
CA LEU A 59 16.77 -10.07 -5.46
C LEU A 59 16.55 -11.38 -4.70
N SER A 60 15.30 -11.73 -4.35
CA SER A 60 14.99 -13.00 -3.69
C SER A 60 15.25 -14.23 -4.59
N PHE A 61 15.34 -14.06 -5.91
CA PHE A 61 15.68 -15.16 -6.82
C PHE A 61 17.14 -15.61 -6.70
N SER A 62 18.03 -14.73 -6.21
CA SER A 62 19.45 -15.03 -6.04
C SER A 62 19.76 -15.70 -4.71
N GLN A 63 18.78 -15.90 -3.84
CA GLN A 63 18.97 -16.60 -2.57
C GLN A 63 18.64 -18.08 -2.75
N ASP A 64 19.41 -18.97 -2.13
CA ASP A 64 19.17 -20.41 -2.21
C ASP A 64 18.19 -20.86 -1.12
N GLU A 65 18.27 -20.25 0.06
CA GLU A 65 17.50 -20.67 1.23
C GLU A 65 16.07 -20.08 1.24
N LEU A 66 15.07 -20.95 1.49
CA LEU A 66 13.66 -20.59 1.54
C LEU A 66 13.35 -19.55 2.63
N LEU A 67 14.00 -19.68 3.79
CA LEU A 67 13.81 -18.80 4.94
C LEU A 67 14.23 -17.35 4.61
N GLU A 68 15.36 -17.19 3.91
CA GLU A 68 15.82 -15.87 3.48
C GLU A 68 14.90 -15.24 2.41
N LYS A 69 14.39 -16.04 1.47
CA LYS A 69 13.39 -15.59 0.49
C LYS A 69 12.13 -15.06 1.16
N VAL A 70 11.60 -15.82 2.11
CA VAL A 70 10.41 -15.45 2.88
C VAL A 70 10.66 -14.17 3.69
N LYS A 71 11.81 -14.07 4.38
CA LYS A 71 12.20 -12.87 5.13
C LYS A 71 12.30 -11.64 4.22
N THR A 72 12.93 -11.78 3.06
CA THR A 72 13.06 -10.71 2.06
C THR A 72 11.68 -10.28 1.53
N TYR A 73 10.80 -11.23 1.24
CA TYR A 73 9.43 -10.96 0.81
C TYR A 73 8.62 -10.22 1.88
N CYS A 74 8.68 -10.67 3.13
CA CYS A 74 7.99 -10.04 4.26
C CYS A 74 8.48 -8.59 4.47
N ALA A 75 9.80 -8.39 4.50
CA ALA A 75 10.38 -7.06 4.63
C ALA A 75 10.04 -6.13 3.43
N ALA A 76 10.01 -6.66 2.21
CA ALA A 76 9.59 -5.89 1.03
C ALA A 76 8.11 -5.53 1.08
N THR A 77 7.27 -6.44 1.56
CA THR A 77 5.83 -6.25 1.72
C THR A 77 5.52 -5.21 2.79
N GLU A 78 6.20 -5.26 3.94
CA GLU A 78 6.07 -4.27 5.01
C GLU A 78 6.43 -2.86 4.51
N ARG A 79 7.59 -2.70 3.85
CA ARG A 79 7.99 -1.42 3.24
C ARG A 79 6.96 -0.91 2.24
N ARG A 80 6.41 -1.80 1.40
CA ARG A 80 5.34 -1.44 0.47
C ARG A 80 4.12 -0.88 1.21
N PHE A 81 3.68 -1.51 2.29
CA PHE A 81 2.53 -1.03 3.07
C PHE A 81 2.81 0.31 3.76
N LEU A 82 4.03 0.54 4.23
CA LEU A 82 4.43 1.85 4.78
C LEU A 82 4.39 2.96 3.72
N ILE A 83 4.90 2.68 2.51
CA ILE A 83 4.85 3.64 1.40
C ILE A 83 3.41 3.94 1.00
N LEU A 84 2.57 2.91 0.84
CA LEU A 84 1.15 3.08 0.51
C LEU A 84 0.40 3.87 1.59
N PHE A 85 0.75 3.67 2.87
CA PHE A 85 0.21 4.46 3.97
C PHE A 85 0.62 5.93 3.87
N LEU A 86 1.89 6.20 3.55
CA LEU A 86 2.38 7.56 3.34
C LEU A 86 1.66 8.25 2.17
N VAL A 87 1.46 7.54 1.05
CA VAL A 87 0.68 8.01 -0.10
C VAL A 87 -0.77 8.33 0.32
N SER A 88 -1.37 7.49 1.17
CA SER A 88 -2.73 7.70 1.64
C SER A 88 -2.87 8.97 2.50
N ILE A 89 -1.87 9.27 3.34
CA ILE A 89 -1.81 10.51 4.12
C ILE A 89 -1.62 11.71 3.19
N LEU A 90 -0.68 11.63 2.24
CA LEU A 90 -0.43 12.71 1.28
C LEU A 90 -1.66 13.01 0.42
N ALA A 91 -2.39 11.98 -0.01
CA ALA A 91 -3.66 12.15 -0.71
C ALA A 91 -4.72 12.80 0.18
N THR A 92 -4.82 12.40 1.44
CA THR A 92 -5.76 13.01 2.41
C THR A 92 -5.45 14.49 2.65
N VAL A 93 -4.18 14.82 2.89
CA VAL A 93 -3.71 16.20 3.09
C VAL A 93 -3.87 17.04 1.83
N GLY A 94 -3.50 16.47 0.67
CA GLY A 94 -3.67 17.12 -0.63
C GLY A 94 -5.14 17.43 -0.91
N LEU A 95 -6.03 16.47 -0.63
CA LEU A 95 -7.48 16.70 -0.70
C LEU A 95 -7.86 17.84 0.24
N LEU A 96 -7.52 17.77 1.53
CA LEU A 96 -7.87 18.78 2.54
C LEU A 96 -7.48 20.21 2.14
N LEU A 97 -6.27 20.40 1.61
CA LEU A 97 -5.71 21.72 1.29
C LEU A 97 -6.15 22.29 -0.06
N SER A 98 -6.47 21.43 -1.04
CA SER A 98 -6.74 21.85 -2.42
C SER A 98 -8.20 21.69 -2.85
N LYS A 99 -8.97 20.82 -2.18
CA LYS A 99 -10.30 20.34 -2.60
C LYS A 99 -10.32 19.74 -4.01
N ASN A 100 -9.15 19.36 -4.54
CA ASN A 100 -9.03 18.86 -5.89
C ASN A 100 -9.37 17.35 -5.94
N PRO A 101 -10.28 16.92 -6.83
CA PRO A 101 -10.70 15.52 -6.94
C PRO A 101 -9.57 14.56 -7.34
N ILE A 102 -8.45 15.05 -7.88
CA ILE A 102 -7.29 14.22 -8.23
C ILE A 102 -6.79 13.40 -7.05
N PHE A 103 -6.82 13.97 -5.84
CA PHE A 103 -6.37 13.29 -4.63
C PHE A 103 -7.31 12.15 -4.21
N THR A 104 -8.61 12.28 -4.50
CA THR A 104 -9.58 11.19 -4.32
C THR A 104 -9.26 10.01 -5.25
N VAL A 105 -8.92 10.29 -6.50
CA VAL A 105 -8.52 9.25 -7.47
C VAL A 105 -7.23 8.56 -7.01
N ILE A 106 -6.22 9.33 -6.61
CA ILE A 106 -4.94 8.79 -6.10
C ILE A 106 -5.19 7.90 -4.87
N PHE A 107 -6.04 8.34 -3.94
CA PHE A 107 -6.40 7.55 -2.76
C PHE A 107 -7.11 6.25 -3.13
N ALA A 108 -8.09 6.30 -4.04
CA ALA A 108 -8.80 5.11 -4.51
C ALA A 108 -7.85 4.08 -5.15
N VAL A 109 -6.93 4.52 -6.01
CA VAL A 109 -5.89 3.65 -6.58
C VAL A 109 -4.99 3.08 -5.49
N THR A 110 -4.63 3.88 -4.48
CA THR A 110 -3.84 3.43 -3.33
C THR A 110 -4.55 2.31 -2.56
N LEU A 111 -5.88 2.40 -2.36
CA LEU A 111 -6.67 1.33 -1.74
C LEU A 111 -6.66 0.04 -2.58
N VAL A 112 -6.75 0.14 -3.90
CA VAL A 112 -6.61 -1.02 -4.79
C VAL A 112 -5.25 -1.69 -4.57
N PHE A 113 -4.16 -0.91 -4.49
CA PHE A 113 -2.84 -1.46 -4.20
C PHE A 113 -2.69 -2.06 -2.80
N PHE A 114 -3.37 -1.51 -1.79
CA PHE A 114 -3.45 -2.11 -0.46
C PHE A 114 -4.14 -3.47 -0.50
N SER A 115 -5.27 -3.58 -1.19
CA SER A 115 -6.02 -4.84 -1.36
C SER A 115 -5.20 -5.88 -2.13
N LEU A 116 -4.56 -5.47 -3.22
CA LEU A 116 -3.63 -6.28 -3.98
C LEU A 116 -2.31 -6.54 -3.25
N GLY A 117 -2.04 -5.92 -2.10
CA GLY A 117 -0.80 -6.10 -1.34
C GLY A 117 -0.83 -7.27 -0.37
N LYS A 118 -1.99 -7.91 -0.17
CA LYS A 118 -2.17 -8.92 0.89
C LYS A 118 -1.16 -10.08 0.73
N PRO A 119 -0.28 -10.32 1.72
CA PRO A 119 0.61 -11.46 1.69
C PRO A 119 -0.27 -12.73 1.77
N SER A 120 -0.11 -13.63 0.80
CA SER A 120 -0.73 -14.95 0.85
C SER A 120 0.31 -16.01 0.47
N PRO A 121 0.22 -17.24 1.00
CA PRO A 121 1.11 -18.35 0.66
C PRO A 121 1.20 -18.58 -0.85
N ASP A 122 0.05 -18.54 -1.52
CA ASP A 122 -0.06 -18.70 -2.96
C ASP A 122 0.58 -17.53 -3.74
N ARG A 123 0.42 -16.30 -3.25
CA ARG A 123 1.07 -15.12 -3.85
C ARG A 123 2.59 -15.18 -3.67
N MET A 124 3.06 -15.58 -2.50
CA MET A 124 4.48 -15.80 -2.20
C MET A 124 5.09 -16.84 -3.13
N ALA A 125 4.44 -18.00 -3.27
CA ALA A 125 4.84 -19.07 -4.17
C ALA A 125 4.95 -18.63 -5.64
N ARG A 126 3.99 -17.82 -6.11
CA ARG A 126 3.96 -17.30 -7.48
C ARG A 126 5.03 -16.22 -7.71
N LEU A 127 5.15 -15.24 -6.81
CA LEU A 127 6.08 -14.12 -6.97
C LEU A 127 7.54 -14.53 -6.80
N MET A 128 7.84 -15.43 -5.86
CA MET A 128 9.20 -15.91 -5.61
C MET A 128 9.62 -17.10 -6.49
N ARG A 129 8.73 -17.56 -7.38
CA ARG A 129 8.95 -18.73 -8.27
C ARG A 129 9.47 -19.96 -7.51
N LEU A 130 8.89 -20.23 -6.35
CA LEU A 130 9.32 -21.32 -5.48
C LEU A 130 9.17 -22.69 -6.15
N LYS A 131 10.10 -23.61 -5.84
CA LYS A 131 10.04 -25.02 -6.25
C LYS A 131 8.83 -25.71 -5.60
N LYS A 132 8.39 -26.86 -6.13
CA LYS A 132 7.22 -27.58 -5.59
C LYS A 132 7.36 -27.90 -4.10
N GLU A 133 8.53 -28.35 -3.67
CA GLU A 133 8.85 -28.66 -2.27
C GLU A 133 8.69 -27.43 -1.36
N ASP A 134 9.30 -26.31 -1.72
CA ASP A 134 9.20 -25.03 -0.98
C ASP A 134 7.75 -24.52 -0.86
N ARG A 135 6.91 -24.79 -1.87
CA ARG A 135 5.50 -24.38 -1.86
C ARG A 135 4.69 -25.17 -0.85
N GLU A 136 4.96 -26.46 -0.72
CA GLU A 136 4.31 -27.33 0.26
C GLU A 136 4.74 -26.92 1.67
N LEU A 137 6.02 -26.65 1.89
CA LEU A 137 6.55 -26.15 3.17
C LEU A 137 5.87 -24.83 3.61
N ILE A 138 5.75 -23.84 2.72
CA ILE A 138 5.04 -22.59 3.07
C ILE A 138 3.55 -22.83 3.32
N ARG A 139 2.92 -23.73 2.56
CA ARG A 139 1.49 -24.05 2.71
C ARG A 139 1.23 -24.73 4.04
N GLU A 140 2.06 -25.68 4.44
CA GLU A 140 2.01 -26.35 5.74
C GLU A 140 2.26 -25.37 6.88
N ALA A 141 3.33 -24.58 6.82
CA ALA A 141 3.62 -23.55 7.82
C ALA A 141 2.54 -22.46 7.95
N SER A 142 1.70 -22.28 6.92
CA SER A 142 0.61 -21.31 6.92
C SER A 142 -0.75 -21.89 7.35
N ARG A 143 -0.85 -23.21 7.53
CA ARG A 143 -2.07 -23.82 8.10
C ARG A 143 -2.09 -23.52 9.59
N PRO A 144 -3.20 -23.01 10.15
CA PRO A 144 -3.35 -22.94 11.60
C PRO A 144 -3.29 -24.37 12.15
N ASP A 145 -2.48 -24.57 13.18
CA ASP A 145 -2.25 -25.87 13.82
C ASP A 145 -3.59 -26.59 14.08
N GLN A 146 -3.75 -27.78 13.49
CA GLN A 146 -4.79 -28.73 13.87
C GLN A 146 -4.32 -29.61 15.04
N SER A 147 -3.59 -29.04 16.01
CA SER A 147 -3.04 -29.77 17.15
C SER A 147 -3.76 -29.51 18.48
N GLU A 148 -4.97 -28.97 18.45
CA GLU A 148 -5.88 -28.96 19.61
C GLU A 148 -7.20 -29.64 19.24
N ILE A 149 -7.18 -30.98 19.24
CA ILE A 149 -8.35 -31.82 19.52
C ILE A 149 -7.98 -32.70 20.72
#